data_AF-A0A7W0R3V0-F1
#
_entry.id   AF-A0A7W0R3V0-F1
#
_cell.length_a   1.000
_cell.length_b   1.000
_cell.length_c   1.000
_cell.angle_alpha   90.00
_cell.angle_beta   90.00
_cell.angle_gamma   90.00
#
_symmetry.space_group_name_H-M   'P 1'
#
loop_
_entity.id
_entity.type
_entity.pdbx_description
1 polymer ?
#
loop_
_entity_poly.entity_id
_entity_poly.type
_entity_poly.pdbx_seq_one_letter_code
_entity_poly.pdbx_strand_id
1 'polypeptide(L)' 'DGPIVRLAGPHVPAMPYAPPLEGWFMPNPDKIEQEMRKLATF' A
#
# COMPACT_ATOMS: atom_id res chain seq x y z
N ASP A 1 9.18 -12.46 -14.57
CA ASP A 1 8.43 -13.52 -13.88
C ASP A 1 8.58 -13.37 -12.37
N GLY A 2 7.48 -13.17 -11.64
CA GLY A 2 7.51 -12.94 -10.19
C GLY A 2 6.15 -13.20 -9.54
N PRO A 3 6.07 -13.30 -8.21
CA PRO A 3 4.82 -13.61 -7.51
C PRO A 3 3.79 -12.48 -7.65
N ILE A 4 2.51 -12.84 -7.65
CA ILE A 4 1.42 -11.84 -7.63
C ILE A 4 1.32 -11.26 -6.21
N VAL A 5 1.43 -9.93 -6.10
CA VAL A 5 1.29 -9.18 -4.85
C VAL A 5 0.04 -8.30 -4.85
N ARG A 6 -0.56 -8.07 -3.67
CA ARG A 6 -1.73 -7.19 -3.50
C ARG A 6 -1.35 -6.03 -2.58
N LEU A 7 -1.63 -4.81 -3.02
CA LEU A 7 -1.49 -3.60 -2.22
C LEU A 7 -2.88 -3.06 -1.88
N ALA A 8 -3.21 -2.99 -0.59
CA ALA A 8 -4.48 -2.51 -0.09
C ALA A 8 -4.28 -1.78 1.25
N GLY A 9 -5.34 -1.18 1.78
CA GLY A 9 -5.33 -0.63 3.13
C GLY A 9 -5.03 -1.71 4.18
N PRO A 10 -4.45 -1.33 5.33
CA PRO A 10 -4.10 -2.26 6.38
C PRO A 10 -5.35 -2.94 6.95
N HIS A 11 -5.19 -4.17 7.44
CA HIS A 11 -6.27 -4.95 8.05
C HIS A 11 -6.61 -4.40 9.46
N VAL A 12 -7.31 -3.27 9.51
CA VAL A 12 -7.78 -2.61 10.73
C VAL A 12 -9.27 -2.25 10.63
N PRO A 13 -10.01 -2.14 11.76
CA PRO A 13 -11.47 -2.12 11.75
C PRO A 13 -12.12 -0.93 11.05
N ALA A 14 -11.46 0.24 11.02
CA ALA A 14 -12.05 1.45 10.46
C ALA A 14 -11.00 2.33 9.77
N MET A 15 -11.40 2.91 8.63
CA MET A 15 -10.66 3.98 7.99
C MET A 15 -10.74 5.23 8.87
N PRO A 16 -9.60 5.81 9.28
CA PRO A 16 -9.58 6.99 10.13
C PRO A 16 -9.99 8.25 9.36
N TYR A 17 -10.78 9.11 9.98
CA TYR A 17 -11.32 10.32 9.35
C TYR A 17 -10.32 11.50 9.30
N ALA A 18 -9.24 11.44 10.09
CA ALA A 18 -8.24 12.48 10.10
C ALA A 18 -7.44 12.45 8.77
N PRO A 19 -7.31 13.57 8.03
CA PRO A 19 -6.62 13.61 6.74
C PRO A 19 -5.23 12.94 6.68
N PRO A 20 -4.33 13.09 7.69
CA PRO A 20 -3.03 12.42 7.63
C PRO A 20 -3.15 10.90 7.77
N LEU A 21 -4.13 10.42 8.53
CA LEU A 21 -4.34 8.99 8.74
C LEU A 21 -5.09 8.37 7.55
N GLU A 22 -5.91 9.14 6.85
CA GLU A 22 -6.57 8.74 5.60
C GLU A 22 -5.52 8.43 4.53
N GLY A 23 -4.56 9.33 4.31
CA GLY A 23 -3.45 9.11 3.37
C GLY A 23 -2.52 7.97 3.77
N TRP A 24 -2.35 7.73 5.08
CA TRP A 24 -1.64 6.55 5.57
C TRP A 24 -2.42 5.26 5.31
N PHE A 25 -3.75 5.26 5.39
CA PHE A 25 -4.57 4.07 5.17
C PHE A 25 -4.68 3.72 3.68
N MET A 26 -4.83 4.73 2.82
CA MET A 26 -5.08 4.53 1.39
C MET A 26 -3.83 4.12 0.60
N PRO A 27 -3.96 3.29 -0.45
CA PRO A 27 -2.91 3.10 -1.44
C PRO A 27 -2.57 4.43 -2.13
N ASN A 28 -1.29 4.68 -2.37
CA ASN A 28 -0.80 5.88 -3.04
C ASN A 28 0.36 5.52 -4.00
N PRO A 29 0.75 6.43 -4.91
CA PRO A 29 1.80 6.18 -5.89
C PRO A 29 3.13 5.75 -5.25
N ASP A 30 3.52 6.38 -4.13
CA ASP A 30 4.79 6.09 -3.46
C ASP A 30 4.85 4.64 -2.93
N LYS A 31 3.75 4.18 -2.32
CA LYS A 31 3.61 2.80 -1.84
C LYS A 31 3.63 1.80 -3.00
N ILE A 32 2.99 2.14 -4.12
CA ILE A 32 2.99 1.30 -5.33
C ILE A 32 4.42 1.18 -5.86
N GLU A 33 5.14 2.30 -6.00
CA GLU A 33 6.53 2.31 -6.47
C GLU A 33 7.43 1.44 -5.57
N GLN A 34 7.29 1.61 -4.25
CA GLN A 34 8.07 0.83 -3.28
C GLN A 34 7.82 -0.68 -3.44
N GLU A 35 6.56 -1.12 -3.55
CA GLU A 35 6.25 -2.54 -3.75
C GLU A 35 6.67 -3.05 -5.13
N MET A 36 6.61 -2.22 -6.17
CA MET A 36 7.14 -2.57 -7.49
C MET A 36 8.66 -2.78 -7.46
N ARG A 37 9.40 -1.93 -6.76
CA ARG A 37 10.86 -2.08 -6.59
C ARG A 37 11.20 -3.37 -5.83
N LYS A 38 10.45 -3.68 -4.77
CA LYS A 38 10.60 -4.94 -4.03
C LYS A 38 10.33 -6.14 -4.95
N LEU A 39 9.23 -6.09 -5.72
CA LEU A 39 8.86 -7.15 -6.65
C LEU A 39 9.92 -7.38 -7.74
N ALA A 40 10.51 -6.30 -8.27
CA ALA A 40 11.56 -6.38 -9.28
C ALA A 40 12.89 -6.96 -8.77
N THR A 41 13.04 -7.18 -7.46
CA THR A 41 14.24 -7.78 -6.86
C THR A 41 14.14 -9.31 -6.74
N PHE A 42 12.95 -9.89 -6.96
CA PHE A 42 12.75 -11.35 -7.02
C PHE A 42 13.10 -11.90 -8.40
#